data_AF-A0A2S0HUY5-F1
#
_entry.id   AF-A0A2S0HUY5-F1
#
_cell.length_a   1.000
_cell.length_b   1.000
_cell.length_c   1.000
_cell.angle_alpha   90.00
_cell.angle_beta   90.00
_cell.angle_gamma   90.00
#
_symmetry.space_group_name_H-M   'P 1'
#
loop_
_entity.id
_entity.type
_entity.pdbx_description
1 polymer ?
#
loop_
_entity_poly.entity_id
_entity_poly.type
_entity_poly.pdbx_seq_one_letter_code
_entity_poly.pdbx_strand_id
1 'polypeptide(L)'
;MKKIYLPFIAIAFALVAASCSSDDGGAIIPTDDTGTPAVDVRLVGQITSDMTLTSDVIWELEGRVTVTNGATLTIEPGTIIKAFAGTGANASTLIIARGAKINAVGTASAPIIFTSIADNIAIGQVSGSNLDENDRGLWGGLLVLGNAKVSLDGNATEAQIEGIPASDINGRYGGNDDADNSGSLAYISIRHGGALIGEGNEINGLTLGGVGTGTSISNIEVVGNVDDGIEFFGGSVNANNLLVWAQGDDGLDIDQAYSGTIDNAVVALGDISDHALEIDGPEGSLEGMFTITNLTLIGNSNTENGEYADYRDGAMGVTKNVLARNFKTESDVELDNNGVAQNFIDGKLSFENWVTDVDPANAIFVEKTGEGENKIIVNPDFTERAAAWSSTGNSGGATMSAFSWTYAASRGAL
;
A
#
# COMPACT_ATOMS: atom_id res chain seq x y z
N MET A 1 -39.87 -35.60 56.90
CA MET A 1 -39.28 -36.26 55.70
C MET A 1 -37.81 -35.86 55.61
N LYS A 2 -37.01 -36.70 54.94
CA LYS A 2 -35.56 -36.91 55.11
C LYS A 2 -34.67 -35.66 54.98
N LYS A 3 -33.61 -35.65 55.80
CA LYS A 3 -32.39 -34.85 55.70
C LYS A 3 -31.71 -35.05 54.34
N ILE A 4 -31.15 -34.00 53.74
CA ILE A 4 -29.86 -34.06 52.99
C ILE A 4 -29.14 -32.72 53.17
N TYR A 5 -27.99 -32.77 53.84
CA TYR A 5 -26.92 -31.77 53.77
C TYR A 5 -25.98 -32.21 52.64
N LEU A 6 -25.56 -31.31 51.76
CA LEU A 6 -24.39 -31.50 50.90
C LEU A 6 -23.57 -30.19 50.85
N PRO A 7 -22.25 -30.24 51.05
CA PRO A 7 -21.41 -29.05 51.24
C PRO A 7 -20.92 -28.53 49.88
N PHE A 8 -20.92 -27.20 49.70
CA PHE A 8 -20.13 -26.57 48.65
C PHE A 8 -18.72 -26.32 49.16
N ILE A 9 -17.77 -26.98 48.50
CA ILE A 9 -16.33 -26.89 48.68
C ILE A 9 -15.89 -25.48 48.28
N ALA A 10 -15.25 -24.77 49.21
CA ALA A 10 -14.51 -23.55 48.90
C ALA A 10 -13.19 -23.93 48.22
N ILE A 11 -13.09 -23.68 46.91
CA ILE A 11 -11.83 -23.75 46.18
C ILE A 11 -11.19 -22.36 46.27
N ALA A 12 -10.13 -22.26 47.08
CA ALA A 12 -9.25 -21.11 47.10
C ALA A 12 -8.43 -21.08 45.79
N PHE A 13 -8.73 -20.14 44.91
CA PHE A 13 -7.87 -19.83 43.77
C PHE A 13 -6.81 -18.83 44.24
N ALA A 14 -5.55 -19.28 44.26
CA ALA A 14 -4.40 -18.45 44.56
C ALA A 14 -4.16 -17.46 43.41
N LEU A 15 -4.21 -16.17 43.73
CA LEU A 15 -3.70 -15.09 42.90
C LEU A 15 -2.18 -15.24 42.80
N VAL A 16 -1.68 -15.64 41.63
CA VAL A 16 -0.28 -15.46 41.27
C VAL A 16 -0.17 -14.13 40.53
N ALA A 17 0.25 -13.09 41.24
CA ALA A 17 0.71 -11.86 40.62
C ALA A 17 2.08 -12.15 39.97
N ALA A 18 2.08 -12.40 38.66
CA ALA A 18 3.30 -12.35 37.86
C ALA A 18 3.55 -10.89 37.47
N SER A 19 4.44 -10.26 38.22
CA SER A 19 5.11 -9.02 37.84
C SER A 19 6.07 -9.32 36.69
N CYS A 20 5.79 -8.78 35.50
CA CYS A 20 6.82 -8.58 34.50
C CYS A 20 6.91 -7.08 34.23
N SER A 21 8.05 -6.50 34.61
CA SER A 21 8.43 -5.13 34.35
C SER A 21 8.67 -4.93 32.86
N SER A 22 8.17 -3.81 32.36
CA SER A 22 8.59 -3.15 31.12
C SER A 22 10.08 -2.89 31.11
N ASP A 23 10.78 -3.32 30.06
CA ASP A 23 12.13 -2.84 29.72
C ASP A 23 12.31 -2.95 28.19
N ASP A 24 11.66 -2.04 27.46
CA ASP A 24 11.91 -1.80 26.04
C ASP A 24 13.11 -0.88 25.91
N GLY A 25 14.31 -1.46 25.76
CA GLY A 25 15.55 -0.67 25.62
C GLY A 25 16.84 -1.47 25.42
N GLY A 26 16.76 -2.73 24.98
CA GLY A 26 17.95 -3.55 24.75
C GLY A 26 18.57 -3.35 23.36
N ALA A 27 19.86 -3.05 23.32
CA ALA A 27 20.65 -3.12 22.08
C ALA A 27 20.72 -4.55 21.53
N ILE A 28 20.65 -4.69 20.21
CA ILE A 28 20.67 -5.98 19.48
C ILE A 28 22.04 -6.66 19.69
N ILE A 29 22.03 -7.90 20.20
CA ILE A 29 23.20 -8.79 20.22
C ILE A 29 22.93 -9.95 19.24
N PRO A 30 23.75 -10.17 18.20
CA PRO A 30 23.62 -11.35 17.35
C PRO A 30 24.01 -12.61 18.14
N THR A 31 23.13 -13.61 18.18
CA THR A 31 23.45 -14.96 18.66
C THR A 31 23.55 -15.93 17.48
N ASP A 32 24.74 -16.48 17.27
CA ASP A 32 25.05 -17.51 16.29
C ASP A 32 25.07 -18.89 16.99
N ASP A 33 24.29 -19.88 16.53
CA ASP A 33 24.73 -21.29 16.58
C ASP A 33 23.88 -22.31 15.75
N THR A 34 24.62 -23.22 15.09
CA THR A 34 24.31 -24.58 14.60
C THR A 34 23.54 -24.82 13.28
N GLY A 35 24.29 -24.93 12.18
CA GLY A 35 24.39 -26.20 11.41
C GLY A 35 23.22 -26.70 10.54
N THR A 36 22.21 -25.88 10.28
CA THR A 36 21.12 -26.13 9.30
C THR A 36 21.16 -24.99 8.25
N PRO A 37 20.59 -25.11 7.02
CA PRO A 37 20.83 -24.10 5.97
C PRO A 37 20.49 -22.71 6.54
N ALA A 38 21.41 -21.75 6.39
CA ALA A 38 21.43 -20.47 7.10
C ALA A 38 20.01 -19.96 7.40
N VAL A 39 19.64 -20.03 8.69
CA VAL A 39 18.47 -19.39 9.27
C VAL A 39 19.00 -18.26 10.15
N ASP A 40 18.30 -17.16 10.35
CA ASP A 40 18.01 -16.06 9.44
C ASP A 40 17.87 -14.89 10.42
N VAL A 41 18.67 -13.84 10.26
CA VAL A 41 18.95 -12.92 11.36
C VAL A 41 17.68 -12.17 11.74
N ARG A 42 17.22 -12.37 12.98
CA ARG A 42 15.97 -11.80 13.46
C ARG A 42 16.12 -10.33 13.84
N LEU A 43 15.24 -9.51 13.30
CA LEU A 43 15.06 -8.09 13.58
C LEU A 43 13.81 -7.91 14.44
N VAL A 44 13.97 -7.18 15.54
CA VAL A 44 12.90 -6.82 16.49
C VAL A 44 13.09 -5.38 16.94
N GLY A 45 11.99 -4.69 17.22
CA GLY A 45 12.04 -3.35 17.82
C GLY A 45 12.70 -2.30 16.92
N GLN A 46 13.55 -1.46 17.50
CA GLN A 46 14.09 -0.28 16.82
C GLN A 46 15.52 -0.47 16.29
N ILE A 47 15.73 -0.07 15.04
CA ILE A 47 17.05 0.12 14.42
C ILE A 47 17.40 1.60 14.58
N THR A 48 18.33 1.91 15.47
CA THR A 48 18.68 3.29 15.91
C THR A 48 20.01 3.82 15.35
N SER A 49 20.71 2.99 14.59
CA SER A 49 21.96 3.31 13.89
C SER A 49 21.97 2.63 12.53
N ASP A 50 22.76 3.15 11.59
CA ASP A 50 22.89 2.57 10.25
C ASP A 50 23.15 1.06 10.31
N MET A 51 22.40 0.33 9.48
CA MET A 51 22.44 -1.13 9.41
C MET A 51 22.36 -1.58 7.96
N THR A 52 23.08 -2.64 7.62
CA THR A 52 23.02 -3.28 6.30
C THR A 52 22.45 -4.69 6.42
N LEU A 53 21.40 -4.97 5.64
CA LEU A 53 20.87 -6.31 5.43
C LEU A 53 21.53 -6.90 4.18
N THR A 54 22.29 -7.97 4.34
CA THR A 54 23.04 -8.65 3.27
C THR A 54 22.21 -9.77 2.65
N SER A 55 22.55 -10.17 1.43
CA SER A 55 21.82 -11.20 0.66
C SER A 55 22.31 -12.64 0.88
N ASP A 56 23.30 -12.86 1.74
CA ASP A 56 23.85 -14.17 2.08
C ASP A 56 23.11 -14.90 3.21
N VAL A 57 22.12 -14.22 3.81
CA VAL A 57 21.14 -14.76 4.77
C VAL A 57 19.76 -14.23 4.39
N ILE A 58 18.68 -14.84 4.90
CA ILE A 58 17.37 -14.20 4.96
C ILE A 58 17.24 -13.50 6.33
N TRP A 59 16.47 -12.41 6.35
CA TRP A 59 16.23 -11.62 7.54
C TRP A 59 14.80 -11.83 8.00
N GLU A 60 14.60 -12.03 9.30
CA GLU A 60 13.26 -12.26 9.85
C GLU A 60 12.76 -11.03 10.62
N LEU A 61 11.63 -10.44 10.25
CA LEU A 61 10.96 -9.37 10.99
C LEU A 61 9.96 -9.98 11.99
N GLU A 62 10.15 -9.75 13.28
CA GLU A 62 9.19 -10.11 14.33
C GLU A 62 8.66 -8.85 15.03
N GLY A 63 7.34 -8.63 14.90
CA GLY A 63 6.67 -7.43 15.37
C GLY A 63 7.01 -6.18 14.53
N ARG A 64 6.74 -5.00 15.09
CA ARG A 64 7.06 -3.72 14.44
C ARG A 64 8.56 -3.46 14.49
N VAL A 65 9.24 -3.66 13.36
CA VAL A 65 10.65 -3.29 13.19
C VAL A 65 10.71 -1.87 12.63
N THR A 66 11.29 -0.94 13.38
CA THR A 66 11.25 0.49 13.05
C THR A 66 12.65 1.07 12.92
N VAL A 67 12.95 1.68 11.79
CA VAL A 67 14.18 2.47 11.59
C VAL A 67 13.94 3.88 12.11
N THR A 68 14.78 4.34 13.03
CA THR A 68 14.56 5.58 13.79
C THR A 68 15.87 6.38 13.94
N ASN A 69 15.81 7.51 14.66
CA ASN A 69 17.00 8.28 15.06
C ASN A 69 17.90 8.73 13.88
N GLY A 70 17.29 8.97 12.71
CA GLY A 70 18.02 9.35 11.51
C GLY A 70 18.90 8.25 10.89
N ALA A 71 18.75 7.01 11.34
CA ALA A 71 19.48 5.87 10.81
C ALA A 71 19.09 5.58 9.36
N THR A 72 20.01 4.97 8.62
CA THR A 72 19.78 4.42 7.29
C THR A 72 19.81 2.90 7.33
N LEU A 73 18.69 2.27 6.94
CA LEU A 73 18.66 0.84 6.66
C LEU A 73 19.03 0.60 5.19
N THR A 74 20.19 0.01 4.96
CA THR A 74 20.62 -0.41 3.63
C THR A 74 20.24 -1.88 3.41
N ILE A 75 19.66 -2.21 2.27
CA ILE A 75 19.30 -3.58 1.91
C ILE A 75 19.96 -3.91 0.58
N GLU A 76 20.82 -4.93 0.58
CA GLU A 76 21.55 -5.34 -0.63
C GLU A 76 20.63 -5.99 -1.67
N PRO A 77 20.94 -5.89 -2.98
CA PRO A 77 20.22 -6.62 -4.02
C PRO A 77 20.10 -8.12 -3.72
N GLY A 78 18.93 -8.70 -4.01
CA GLY A 78 18.67 -10.12 -3.80
C GLY A 78 18.41 -10.53 -2.34
N THR A 79 18.37 -9.57 -1.41
CA THR A 79 18.04 -9.86 -0.01
C THR A 79 16.58 -10.30 0.11
N ILE A 80 16.35 -11.35 0.89
CA ILE A 80 15.03 -11.84 1.25
C ILE A 80 14.76 -11.47 2.70
N ILE A 81 13.62 -10.82 2.93
CA ILE A 81 13.11 -10.43 4.24
C ILE A 81 11.78 -11.14 4.43
N LYS A 82 11.69 -11.95 5.50
CA LYS A 82 10.48 -12.69 5.88
C LYS A 82 9.89 -12.10 7.14
N ALA A 83 8.59 -11.89 7.19
CA ALA A 83 7.91 -11.35 8.36
C ALA A 83 7.02 -12.40 9.04
N PHE A 84 7.00 -12.38 10.37
CA PHE A 84 6.11 -13.22 11.18
C PHE A 84 4.67 -12.76 11.05
N ALA A 85 3.74 -13.72 10.95
CA ALA A 85 2.31 -13.42 11.05
C ALA A 85 1.97 -12.84 12.43
N GLY A 86 0.96 -11.97 12.46
CA GLY A 86 0.46 -11.35 13.67
C GLY A 86 -0.74 -10.46 13.33
N THR A 87 -1.44 -10.00 14.36
CA THR A 87 -2.57 -9.05 14.21
C THR A 87 -2.46 -7.97 15.26
N GLY A 88 -3.16 -6.85 15.03
CA GLY A 88 -3.16 -5.73 15.96
C GLY A 88 -1.76 -5.20 16.22
N ALA A 89 -1.49 -4.92 17.49
CA ALA A 89 -0.18 -4.44 17.91
C ALA A 89 0.98 -5.45 17.70
N ASN A 90 0.67 -6.69 17.32
CA ASN A 90 1.65 -7.76 17.09
C ASN A 90 1.87 -8.06 15.59
N ALA A 91 1.20 -7.36 14.67
CA ALA A 91 1.46 -7.51 13.25
C ALA A 91 2.93 -7.13 12.94
N SER A 92 3.65 -8.01 12.24
CA SER A 92 5.04 -7.71 11.86
C SER A 92 5.07 -6.79 10.66
N THR A 93 5.82 -5.70 10.73
CA THR A 93 5.93 -4.70 9.66
C THR A 93 7.29 -4.01 9.74
N LEU A 94 7.76 -3.48 8.60
CA LEU A 94 8.93 -2.61 8.55
C LEU A 94 8.46 -1.17 8.40
N ILE A 95 8.89 -0.32 9.34
CA ILE A 95 8.55 1.10 9.38
C ILE A 95 9.84 1.93 9.23
N ILE A 96 9.88 2.78 8.21
CA ILE A 96 10.90 3.82 8.07
C ILE A 96 10.29 5.10 8.66
N ALA A 97 10.59 5.38 9.92
CA ALA A 97 10.01 6.51 10.63
C ALA A 97 10.51 7.84 10.08
N ARG A 98 9.71 8.89 10.25
CA ARG A 98 10.05 10.26 9.82
C ARG A 98 11.46 10.67 10.25
N GLY A 99 12.28 11.06 9.28
CA GLY A 99 13.68 11.46 9.45
C GLY A 99 14.70 10.32 9.35
N ALA A 100 14.28 9.05 9.41
CA ALA A 100 15.11 7.90 9.05
C ALA A 100 15.08 7.63 7.55
N LYS A 101 15.93 6.71 7.07
CA LYS A 101 16.07 6.41 5.64
C LYS A 101 16.13 4.92 5.34
N ILE A 102 15.70 4.58 4.14
CA ILE A 102 15.91 3.27 3.53
C ILE A 102 16.72 3.41 2.23
N ASN A 103 17.70 2.54 2.04
CA ASN A 103 18.42 2.38 0.79
C ASN A 103 18.29 0.93 0.33
N ALA A 104 17.18 0.63 -0.35
CA ALA A 104 16.81 -0.70 -0.82
C ALA A 104 16.74 -0.68 -2.35
N VAL A 105 17.89 -0.93 -2.98
CA VAL A 105 18.04 -0.82 -4.44
C VAL A 105 18.48 -2.18 -4.98
N GLY A 106 17.51 -3.01 -5.32
CA GLY A 106 17.69 -4.29 -6.00
C GLY A 106 18.00 -4.13 -7.50
N THR A 107 17.87 -5.23 -8.23
CA THR A 107 17.96 -5.25 -9.70
C THR A 107 16.91 -6.17 -10.29
N ALA A 108 16.63 -6.05 -11.60
CA ALA A 108 15.70 -6.95 -12.30
C ALA A 108 16.02 -8.45 -12.13
N SER A 109 17.30 -8.83 -11.98
CA SER A 109 17.73 -10.21 -11.77
C SER A 109 17.90 -10.61 -10.31
N ALA A 110 17.93 -9.64 -9.40
CA ALA A 110 18.10 -9.83 -7.97
C ALA A 110 17.25 -8.77 -7.23
N PRO A 111 15.91 -8.87 -7.31
CA PRO A 111 15.04 -7.98 -6.58
C PRO A 111 15.17 -8.21 -5.08
N ILE A 112 14.85 -7.19 -4.28
CA ILE A 112 14.67 -7.34 -2.84
C ILE A 112 13.26 -7.86 -2.61
N ILE A 113 13.10 -8.89 -1.78
CA ILE A 113 11.81 -9.56 -1.58
C ILE A 113 11.41 -9.45 -0.11
N PHE A 114 10.28 -8.80 0.14
CA PHE A 114 9.55 -8.84 1.40
C PHE A 114 8.39 -9.83 1.27
N THR A 115 8.33 -10.81 2.17
CA THR A 115 7.33 -11.89 2.15
C THR A 115 7.06 -12.41 3.57
N SER A 116 6.23 -13.44 3.70
CA SER A 116 5.97 -14.11 4.98
C SER A 116 7.03 -15.17 5.32
N ILE A 117 7.21 -15.47 6.60
CA ILE A 117 7.92 -16.69 7.05
C ILE A 117 7.30 -17.99 6.52
N ALA A 118 6.04 -17.96 6.10
CA ALA A 118 5.36 -19.10 5.49
C ALA A 118 5.86 -19.37 4.06
N ASP A 119 6.49 -18.41 3.39
CA ASP A 119 7.04 -18.57 2.05
C ASP A 119 8.26 -19.49 2.09
N ASN A 120 8.28 -20.51 1.24
CA ASN A 120 9.38 -21.48 1.14
C ASN A 120 10.54 -21.00 0.25
N ILE A 121 10.51 -19.76 -0.23
CA ILE A 121 11.60 -19.12 -0.95
C ILE A 121 12.93 -19.24 -0.17
N ALA A 122 13.99 -19.57 -0.87
CA ALA A 122 15.35 -19.71 -0.34
C ALA A 122 16.31 -18.70 -0.99
N ILE A 123 17.47 -18.49 -0.35
CA ILE A 123 18.52 -17.58 -0.82
C ILE A 123 18.85 -17.82 -2.30
N GLY A 124 18.89 -16.74 -3.08
CA GLY A 124 19.16 -16.76 -4.52
C GLY A 124 17.97 -17.12 -5.39
N GLN A 125 16.79 -17.40 -4.81
CA GLN A 125 15.54 -17.55 -5.56
C GLN A 125 14.79 -16.22 -5.64
N VAL A 126 13.95 -16.07 -6.67
CA VAL A 126 13.08 -14.90 -6.86
C VAL A 126 11.61 -15.19 -6.52
N SER A 127 11.28 -16.45 -6.25
CA SER A 127 9.92 -16.91 -5.89
C SER A 127 9.97 -18.24 -5.15
N GLY A 128 9.14 -18.39 -4.13
CA GLY A 128 8.78 -19.68 -3.58
C GLY A 128 7.80 -20.44 -4.47
N SER A 129 7.38 -21.61 -4.01
CA SER A 129 6.47 -22.51 -4.73
C SER A 129 5.18 -22.83 -3.97
N ASN A 130 5.04 -22.38 -2.73
CA ASN A 130 3.93 -22.75 -1.85
C ASN A 130 2.90 -21.65 -1.62
N LEU A 131 3.24 -20.39 -1.88
CA LEU A 131 2.32 -19.27 -1.80
C LEU A 131 2.01 -18.72 -3.21
N ASP A 132 0.80 -18.23 -3.38
CA ASP A 132 0.32 -17.53 -4.57
C ASP A 132 -0.42 -16.22 -4.22
N GLU A 133 -0.96 -15.54 -5.23
CA GLU A 133 -1.61 -14.24 -5.07
C GLU A 133 -2.84 -14.25 -4.14
N ASN A 134 -3.38 -15.43 -3.82
CA ASN A 134 -4.53 -15.59 -2.94
C ASN A 134 -4.12 -15.78 -1.47
N ASP A 135 -2.82 -16.01 -1.20
CA ASP A 135 -2.27 -16.01 0.15
C ASP A 135 -1.99 -14.56 0.58
N ARG A 136 -2.82 -14.05 1.49
CA ARG A 136 -2.81 -12.65 1.94
C ARG A 136 -2.79 -12.56 3.46
N GLY A 137 -2.47 -11.39 4.00
CA GLY A 137 -2.62 -11.06 5.43
C GLY A 137 -1.59 -11.75 6.32
N LEU A 138 -0.46 -12.16 5.73
CA LEU A 138 0.54 -12.96 6.43
C LEU A 138 1.57 -12.10 7.18
N TRP A 139 1.56 -10.78 6.97
CA TRP A 139 2.30 -9.75 7.70
C TRP A 139 1.74 -8.36 7.35
N GLY A 140 2.23 -7.30 8.00
CA GLY A 140 1.70 -5.94 7.85
C GLY A 140 1.96 -5.34 6.47
N GLY A 141 3.23 -5.06 6.14
CA GLY A 141 3.59 -4.31 4.94
C GLY A 141 4.82 -3.43 5.19
N LEU A 142 5.17 -2.59 4.21
CA LEU A 142 6.26 -1.63 4.31
C LEU A 142 5.71 -0.21 4.41
N LEU A 143 6.04 0.49 5.51
CA LEU A 143 5.66 1.89 5.71
C LEU A 143 6.88 2.79 5.54
N VAL A 144 6.76 3.83 4.70
CA VAL A 144 7.75 4.91 4.59
C VAL A 144 7.08 6.22 4.96
N LEU A 145 7.53 6.80 6.07
CA LEU A 145 6.93 8.00 6.66
C LEU A 145 7.89 9.18 6.50
N GLY A 146 7.43 10.22 5.82
CA GLY A 146 8.19 11.41 5.51
C GLY A 146 7.69 12.68 6.22
N ASN A 147 8.33 13.79 5.89
CA ASN A 147 8.08 15.11 6.46
C ASN A 147 7.51 16.12 5.43
N ALA A 148 7.04 15.65 4.27
CA ALA A 148 6.35 16.47 3.28
C ALA A 148 4.95 16.86 3.75
N LYS A 149 4.35 17.85 3.09
CA LYS A 149 3.02 18.31 3.48
C LYS A 149 1.95 17.26 3.16
N VAL A 150 0.91 17.26 3.99
CA VAL A 150 -0.28 16.44 3.88
C VAL A 150 -1.48 17.34 4.20
N SER A 151 -2.63 17.12 3.56
CA SER A 151 -3.85 17.86 3.87
C SER A 151 -4.69 17.05 4.85
N LEU A 152 -4.89 17.58 6.04
CA LEU A 152 -5.54 16.89 7.15
C LEU A 152 -6.69 17.73 7.71
N ASP A 153 -7.68 17.07 8.31
CA ASP A 153 -8.76 17.74 9.04
C ASP A 153 -8.22 18.78 10.06
N GLY A 154 -8.94 19.89 10.18
CA GLY A 154 -8.53 21.01 11.03
C GLY A 154 -7.23 21.71 10.59
N ASN A 155 -6.66 21.37 9.43
CA ASN A 155 -5.35 21.81 8.95
C ASN A 155 -4.20 21.41 9.88
N ALA A 156 -4.28 20.20 10.45
CA ALA A 156 -3.13 19.61 11.12
C ALA A 156 -1.94 19.48 10.15
N THR A 157 -0.71 19.50 10.68
CA THR A 157 0.52 19.38 9.88
C THR A 157 1.15 17.99 9.94
N GLU A 158 0.66 17.14 10.83
CA GLU A 158 1.10 15.76 10.99
C GLU A 158 -0.08 14.91 11.48
N ALA A 159 -0.09 13.66 11.08
CA ALA A 159 -1.06 12.65 11.51
C ALA A 159 -0.32 11.40 12.00
N GLN A 160 -1.09 10.51 12.61
CA GLN A 160 -0.66 9.16 12.95
C GLN A 160 -1.08 8.26 11.80
N ILE A 161 -0.13 7.55 11.18
CA ILE A 161 -0.45 6.59 10.12
C ILE A 161 -1.33 5.48 10.71
N GLU A 162 -2.28 5.03 9.91
CA GLU A 162 -3.11 3.89 10.27
C GLU A 162 -2.30 2.62 10.52
N GLY A 163 -2.91 1.66 11.21
CA GLY A 163 -2.22 0.46 11.69
C GLY A 163 -1.17 0.69 12.79
N ILE A 164 -0.78 1.93 13.10
CA ILE A 164 0.21 2.22 14.15
C ILE A 164 -0.45 2.94 15.33
N PRO A 165 -0.41 2.39 16.56
CA PRO A 165 -1.03 3.03 17.72
C PRO A 165 -0.50 4.45 17.96
N ALA A 166 -1.38 5.39 18.32
CA ALA A 166 -1.01 6.78 18.61
C ALA A 166 0.02 6.97 19.75
N SER A 167 0.26 5.93 20.57
CA SER A 167 1.32 5.92 21.57
C SER A 167 2.72 5.71 20.98
N ASP A 168 2.82 5.14 19.77
CA ASP A 168 4.07 4.95 19.05
C ASP A 168 4.31 6.13 18.11
N ILE A 169 5.13 7.08 18.58
CA ILE A 169 5.45 8.30 17.84
C ILE A 169 6.15 8.04 16.51
N ASN A 170 6.66 6.82 16.28
CA ASN A 170 7.35 6.48 15.04
C ASN A 170 6.38 6.24 13.88
N GLY A 171 5.07 6.12 14.14
CA GLY A 171 4.04 6.11 13.11
C GLY A 171 3.58 7.51 12.66
N ARG A 172 4.23 8.59 13.12
CA ARG A 172 3.87 9.94 12.69
C ARG A 172 4.44 10.26 11.31
N TYR A 173 3.63 10.86 10.46
CA TYR A 173 4.01 11.36 9.14
C TYR A 173 3.47 12.77 8.91
N GLY A 174 3.89 13.39 7.80
CA GLY A 174 3.54 14.75 7.47
C GLY A 174 4.50 15.76 8.06
N GLY A 175 4.44 16.99 7.55
CA GLY A 175 5.29 18.09 7.98
C GLY A 175 5.17 19.29 7.06
N ASN A 176 6.31 19.88 6.73
CA ASN A 176 6.37 21.11 5.93
C ASN A 176 7.48 21.11 4.87
N ASP A 177 8.12 19.96 4.63
CA ASP A 177 9.27 19.83 3.74
C ASP A 177 8.95 18.92 2.55
N ASP A 178 8.41 19.50 1.48
CA ASP A 178 8.12 18.77 0.23
C ASP A 178 9.39 18.25 -0.47
N ALA A 179 10.58 18.61 0.00
CA ALA A 179 11.87 18.09 -0.45
C ALA A 179 12.48 17.05 0.49
N ASP A 180 11.74 16.60 1.51
CA ASP A 180 12.17 15.53 2.42
C ASP A 180 12.65 14.29 1.67
N ASN A 181 13.61 13.58 2.26
CA ASN A 181 14.28 12.45 1.64
C ASN A 181 14.33 11.26 2.60
N SER A 182 13.42 10.33 2.38
CA SER A 182 13.30 9.03 3.06
C SER A 182 14.19 7.94 2.42
N GLY A 183 14.90 8.26 1.33
CA GLY A 183 15.91 7.41 0.70
C GLY A 183 15.54 6.92 -0.71
N SER A 184 15.90 5.68 -1.01
CA SER A 184 15.78 5.08 -2.35
C SER A 184 15.21 3.66 -2.28
N LEU A 185 14.16 3.41 -3.06
CA LEU A 185 13.51 2.12 -3.23
C LEU A 185 13.50 1.75 -4.72
N ALA A 186 14.15 0.64 -5.08
CA ALA A 186 14.15 0.14 -6.44
C ALA A 186 14.19 -1.39 -6.54
N TYR A 187 13.40 -1.96 -7.46
CA TYR A 187 13.32 -3.42 -7.69
C TYR A 187 12.99 -4.17 -6.40
N ILE A 188 11.84 -3.82 -5.83
CA ILE A 188 11.34 -4.40 -4.58
C ILE A 188 10.04 -5.13 -4.86
N SER A 189 9.95 -6.35 -4.35
CA SER A 189 8.77 -7.19 -4.37
C SER A 189 8.20 -7.33 -2.97
N ILE A 190 6.99 -6.85 -2.75
CA ILE A 190 6.27 -6.91 -1.46
C ILE A 190 5.10 -7.86 -1.64
N ARG A 191 5.04 -8.94 -0.87
CA ARG A 191 4.08 -10.02 -1.11
C ARG A 191 3.36 -10.43 0.16
N HIS A 192 2.08 -10.80 0.02
CA HIS A 192 1.29 -11.46 1.05
C HIS A 192 1.08 -10.61 2.33
N GLY A 193 1.04 -9.28 2.19
CA GLY A 193 0.85 -8.30 3.26
C GLY A 193 -0.62 -8.12 3.67
N GLY A 194 -0.95 -7.08 4.45
CA GLY A 194 -2.33 -6.78 4.84
C GLY A 194 -2.79 -7.43 6.15
N ALA A 195 -1.91 -7.57 7.14
CA ALA A 195 -2.31 -8.09 8.44
C ALA A 195 -3.30 -7.14 9.15
N LEU A 196 -4.44 -7.68 9.58
CA LEU A 196 -5.47 -6.98 10.34
C LEU A 196 -4.92 -6.35 11.63
N ILE A 197 -5.06 -5.03 11.78
CA ILE A 197 -4.61 -4.29 12.96
C ILE A 197 -5.76 -3.77 13.83
N GLY A 198 -6.86 -3.36 13.21
CA GLY A 198 -8.13 -3.02 13.85
C GLY A 198 -9.27 -3.79 13.22
N GLU A 199 -10.50 -3.56 13.65
CA GLU A 199 -11.67 -4.00 12.87
C GLU A 199 -11.79 -3.07 11.65
N GLY A 200 -11.55 -3.58 10.44
CA GLY A 200 -11.52 -2.79 9.20
C GLY A 200 -10.38 -1.77 9.18
N ASN A 201 -9.18 -2.21 9.58
CA ASN A 201 -7.97 -1.40 9.49
C ASN A 201 -6.79 -2.37 9.36
N GLU A 202 -6.39 -2.58 8.13
CA GLU A 202 -5.30 -3.45 7.74
C GLU A 202 -4.05 -2.55 7.51
N ILE A 203 -2.95 -3.09 6.98
CA ILE A 203 -1.81 -2.27 6.54
C ILE A 203 -1.66 -2.48 5.04
N ASN A 204 -1.39 -1.41 4.30
CA ASN A 204 -1.20 -1.46 2.86
C ASN A 204 0.11 -2.13 2.49
N GLY A 205 0.20 -2.66 1.27
CA GLY A 205 1.42 -3.34 0.83
C GLY A 205 2.64 -2.41 0.91
N LEU A 206 2.52 -1.23 0.29
CA LEU A 206 3.43 -0.11 0.48
C LEU A 206 2.66 1.15 0.88
N THR A 207 2.84 1.59 2.11
CA THR A 207 2.27 2.85 2.61
C THR A 207 3.29 3.98 2.50
N LEU A 208 2.90 5.09 1.88
CA LEU A 208 3.73 6.29 1.68
C LEU A 208 3.08 7.50 2.36
N GLY A 209 3.41 7.72 3.63
CA GLY A 209 2.88 8.86 4.40
C GLY A 209 3.75 10.11 4.27
N GLY A 210 3.28 11.17 3.62
CA GLY A 210 3.96 12.46 3.56
C GLY A 210 5.38 12.37 3.01
N VAL A 211 5.63 11.54 2.00
CA VAL A 211 6.96 11.32 1.42
C VAL A 211 7.31 12.44 0.45
N GLY A 212 8.52 13.01 0.58
CA GLY A 212 8.97 14.17 -0.21
C GLY A 212 9.65 13.82 -1.54
N THR A 213 9.83 14.84 -2.37
CA THR A 213 10.52 14.75 -3.69
C THR A 213 12.01 14.40 -3.61
N GLY A 214 12.61 14.44 -2.42
CA GLY A 214 13.97 13.98 -2.22
C GLY A 214 14.10 12.46 -2.23
N THR A 215 12.99 11.73 -2.06
CA THR A 215 12.92 10.26 -2.10
C THR A 215 12.82 9.77 -3.55
N SER A 216 13.48 8.65 -3.86
CA SER A 216 13.41 7.99 -5.18
C SER A 216 12.68 6.66 -5.06
N ILE A 217 11.56 6.49 -5.78
CA ILE A 217 10.79 5.24 -5.83
C ILE A 217 10.66 4.78 -7.27
N SER A 218 11.13 3.57 -7.56
CA SER A 218 11.01 2.97 -8.89
C SER A 218 10.86 1.46 -8.84
N ASN A 219 10.21 0.82 -9.80
CA ASN A 219 10.22 -0.64 -9.96
C ASN A 219 9.79 -1.37 -8.67
N ILE A 220 8.56 -1.11 -8.23
CA ILE A 220 7.96 -1.76 -7.06
C ILE A 220 6.86 -2.70 -7.56
N GLU A 221 6.80 -3.92 -7.04
CA GLU A 221 5.63 -4.77 -7.16
C GLU A 221 5.02 -5.05 -5.78
N VAL A 222 3.69 -5.00 -5.70
CA VAL A 222 2.91 -5.47 -4.56
C VAL A 222 1.99 -6.59 -5.03
N VAL A 223 1.98 -7.72 -4.31
CA VAL A 223 1.19 -8.90 -4.68
C VAL A 223 0.43 -9.44 -3.48
N GLY A 224 -0.87 -9.64 -3.62
CA GLY A 224 -1.68 -10.31 -2.61
C GLY A 224 -1.68 -9.58 -1.26
N ASN A 225 -1.89 -8.26 -1.25
CA ASN A 225 -2.18 -7.53 -0.01
C ASN A 225 -3.67 -7.72 0.36
N VAL A 226 -4.02 -7.76 1.64
CA VAL A 226 -5.44 -7.79 2.05
C VAL A 226 -6.10 -6.43 1.83
N ASP A 227 -5.39 -5.38 2.21
CA ASP A 227 -5.77 -3.99 2.01
C ASP A 227 -5.25 -3.52 0.66
N ASP A 228 -5.03 -2.22 0.52
CA ASP A 228 -4.46 -1.61 -0.67
C ASP A 228 -3.12 -2.18 -1.11
N GLY A 229 -2.87 -2.09 -2.41
CA GLY A 229 -1.58 -2.34 -3.00
C GLY A 229 -0.55 -1.31 -2.55
N ILE A 230 -0.74 -0.07 -3.01
CA ILE A 230 0.13 1.06 -2.69
C ILE A 230 -0.75 2.25 -2.38
N GLU A 231 -0.57 2.83 -1.19
CA GLU A 231 -1.33 4.00 -0.76
C GLU A 231 -0.42 5.20 -0.50
N PHE A 232 -0.86 6.37 -0.97
CA PHE A 232 -0.19 7.65 -0.83
C PHE A 232 -0.99 8.59 0.07
N PHE A 233 -0.63 8.67 1.35
CA PHE A 233 -1.18 9.67 2.27
C PHE A 233 -0.44 11.01 2.11
N GLY A 234 -0.93 11.84 1.19
CA GLY A 234 -0.36 13.14 0.87
C GLY A 234 1.11 13.06 0.40
N GLY A 235 1.87 14.15 0.58
CA GLY A 235 3.26 14.24 0.14
C GLY A 235 3.43 14.63 -1.33
N SER A 236 4.67 14.53 -1.81
CA SER A 236 5.09 15.09 -3.11
C SER A 236 6.05 14.17 -3.88
N VAL A 237 6.34 12.96 -3.36
CA VAL A 237 7.25 12.00 -3.98
C VAL A 237 6.82 11.66 -5.39
N ASN A 238 7.77 11.51 -6.31
CA ASN A 238 7.48 10.94 -7.63
C ASN A 238 7.84 9.45 -7.61
N ALA A 239 7.00 8.63 -8.22
CA ALA A 239 7.18 7.20 -8.31
C ALA A 239 7.07 6.74 -9.77
N ASN A 240 7.85 5.73 -10.16
CA ASN A 240 7.75 5.15 -11.50
C ASN A 240 7.82 3.62 -11.53
N ASN A 241 7.22 2.99 -12.55
CA ASN A 241 7.21 1.53 -12.69
C ASN A 241 6.60 0.84 -11.45
N LEU A 242 5.37 1.19 -11.10
CA LEU A 242 4.63 0.56 -10.00
C LEU A 242 3.74 -0.56 -10.53
N LEU A 243 3.73 -1.71 -9.86
CA LEU A 243 2.84 -2.81 -10.18
C LEU A 243 2.10 -3.26 -8.93
N VAL A 244 0.79 -3.41 -9.05
CA VAL A 244 -0.06 -4.03 -8.03
C VAL A 244 -0.81 -5.19 -8.67
N TRP A 245 -0.81 -6.33 -8.00
CA TRP A 245 -1.55 -7.50 -8.44
C TRP A 245 -2.30 -8.16 -7.29
N ALA A 246 -3.61 -8.30 -7.47
CA ALA A 246 -4.49 -9.08 -6.60
C ALA A 246 -4.51 -8.63 -5.14
N GLN A 247 -4.48 -7.32 -4.92
CA GLN A 247 -4.81 -6.72 -3.62
C GLN A 247 -6.28 -6.99 -3.25
N GLY A 248 -6.65 -6.84 -1.98
CA GLY A 248 -8.00 -7.13 -1.50
C GLY A 248 -8.89 -5.91 -1.35
N ASP A 249 -8.31 -4.70 -1.38
CA ASP A 249 -9.04 -3.43 -1.52
C ASP A 249 -8.53 -2.71 -2.78
N ASP A 250 -7.89 -1.55 -2.67
CA ASP A 250 -7.58 -0.69 -3.81
C ASP A 250 -6.18 -0.84 -4.37
N GLY A 251 -6.10 -0.81 -5.70
CA GLY A 251 -4.86 -1.01 -6.42
C GLY A 251 -3.82 0.06 -6.10
N LEU A 252 -4.13 1.29 -6.53
CA LEU A 252 -3.40 2.48 -6.13
C LEU A 252 -4.40 3.41 -5.44
N ASP A 253 -4.12 3.74 -4.19
CA ASP A 253 -4.91 4.68 -3.42
C ASP A 253 -4.11 5.98 -3.17
N ILE A 254 -4.79 7.12 -3.29
CA ILE A 254 -4.27 8.46 -3.05
C ILE A 254 -5.22 9.19 -2.12
N ASP A 255 -4.69 9.70 -1.02
CA ASP A 255 -5.43 10.53 -0.08
C ASP A 255 -4.63 11.80 0.30
N GLN A 256 -5.25 12.71 1.04
CA GLN A 256 -4.62 13.79 1.80
C GLN A 256 -3.79 14.73 0.93
N ALA A 257 -4.30 15.00 -0.28
CA ALA A 257 -3.73 15.94 -1.24
C ALA A 257 -2.33 15.57 -1.74
N TYR A 258 -2.09 14.29 -2.06
CA TYR A 258 -0.87 13.88 -2.75
C TYR A 258 -0.66 14.72 -4.03
N SER A 259 0.55 15.24 -4.18
CA SER A 259 0.91 16.22 -5.22
C SER A 259 2.04 15.75 -6.14
N GLY A 260 2.41 14.47 -6.04
CA GLY A 260 3.47 13.88 -6.84
C GLY A 260 2.99 13.33 -8.19
N THR A 261 3.94 12.74 -8.92
CA THR A 261 3.69 12.03 -10.18
C THR A 261 3.92 10.54 -10.02
N ILE A 262 2.93 9.74 -10.42
CA ILE A 262 3.04 8.30 -10.66
C ILE A 262 3.13 8.10 -12.17
N ASP A 263 4.29 7.63 -12.64
CA ASP A 263 4.54 7.37 -14.06
C ASP A 263 4.78 5.88 -14.34
N ASN A 264 4.12 5.33 -15.35
CA ASN A 264 4.26 3.95 -15.76
C ASN A 264 3.81 2.98 -14.67
N ALA A 265 2.51 2.78 -14.51
CA ALA A 265 1.95 1.90 -13.49
C ALA A 265 1.04 0.81 -14.07
N VAL A 266 0.97 -0.35 -13.42
CA VAL A 266 0.07 -1.45 -13.76
C VAL A 266 -0.70 -1.88 -12.52
N VAL A 267 -2.02 -1.94 -12.63
CA VAL A 267 -2.87 -2.57 -11.62
C VAL A 267 -3.61 -3.73 -12.27
N ALA A 268 -3.47 -4.93 -11.69
CA ALA A 268 -4.15 -6.13 -12.13
C ALA A 268 -5.02 -6.69 -11.00
N LEU A 269 -6.34 -6.69 -11.18
CA LEU A 269 -7.28 -7.09 -10.14
C LEU A 269 -7.26 -8.60 -9.88
N GLY A 270 -7.38 -8.95 -8.61
CA GLY A 270 -7.60 -10.29 -8.10
C GLY A 270 -9.08 -10.63 -8.00
N ASP A 271 -9.38 -11.80 -7.43
CA ASP A 271 -10.73 -12.30 -7.22
C ASP A 271 -11.53 -11.53 -6.16
N ILE A 272 -10.85 -10.87 -5.22
CA ILE A 272 -11.46 -10.12 -4.12
C ILE A 272 -11.08 -8.64 -4.09
N SER A 273 -10.39 -8.12 -5.11
CA SER A 273 -10.04 -6.69 -5.17
C SER A 273 -11.29 -5.80 -5.16
N ASP A 274 -11.09 -4.52 -4.85
CA ASP A 274 -12.10 -3.50 -5.06
C ASP A 274 -11.75 -2.63 -6.28
N HIS A 275 -11.31 -1.38 -6.12
CA HIS A 275 -11.05 -0.49 -7.23
C HIS A 275 -9.61 -0.67 -7.75
N ALA A 276 -9.42 -0.46 -9.06
CA ALA A 276 -8.06 -0.41 -9.59
C ALA A 276 -7.35 0.91 -9.20
N LEU A 277 -8.11 1.99 -9.04
CA LEU A 277 -7.68 3.25 -8.46
C LEU A 277 -8.72 3.71 -7.45
N GLU A 278 -8.28 4.17 -6.30
CA GLU A 278 -9.08 4.99 -5.39
C GLU A 278 -8.37 6.33 -5.24
N ILE A 279 -9.10 7.43 -5.34
CA ILE A 279 -8.53 8.77 -5.37
C ILE A 279 -9.38 9.70 -4.52
N ASP A 280 -8.86 10.02 -3.35
CA ASP A 280 -9.40 11.02 -2.44
C ASP A 280 -8.73 12.38 -2.58
N GLY A 281 -9.49 13.39 -2.16
CA GLY A 281 -9.06 14.77 -2.18
C GLY A 281 -8.39 15.23 -0.88
N PRO A 282 -8.22 16.55 -0.74
CA PRO A 282 -7.76 17.14 0.51
C PRO A 282 -8.78 17.01 1.65
N GLU A 283 -8.38 16.48 2.81
CA GLU A 283 -9.19 16.56 4.05
C GLU A 283 -9.21 17.98 4.65
N GLY A 284 -8.15 18.76 4.40
CA GLY A 284 -7.96 20.12 4.88
C GLY A 284 -7.97 21.17 3.76
N SER A 285 -7.50 22.38 4.07
CA SER A 285 -7.43 23.48 3.09
C SER A 285 -6.22 23.46 2.16
N LEU A 286 -5.26 22.56 2.40
CA LEU A 286 -4.10 22.40 1.53
C LEU A 286 -4.51 21.66 0.27
N GLU A 287 -4.48 22.32 -0.88
CA GLU A 287 -4.68 21.64 -2.16
C GLU A 287 -3.37 21.01 -2.66
N GLY A 288 -3.50 19.83 -3.28
CA GLY A 288 -2.44 19.09 -3.93
C GLY A 288 -3.06 18.32 -5.09
N MET A 289 -2.42 18.38 -6.26
CA MET A 289 -2.93 17.77 -7.48
C MET A 289 -1.97 16.67 -7.91
N PHE A 290 -2.43 15.42 -7.89
CA PHE A 290 -1.64 14.30 -8.35
C PHE A 290 -1.49 14.33 -9.88
N THR A 291 -0.51 13.58 -10.40
CA THR A 291 -0.45 13.19 -11.81
C THR A 291 -0.24 11.69 -11.90
N ILE A 292 -1.19 10.96 -12.49
CA ILE A 292 -1.00 9.57 -12.92
C ILE A 292 -0.87 9.57 -14.44
N THR A 293 0.22 9.01 -14.96
CA THR A 293 0.47 8.93 -16.40
C THR A 293 1.02 7.58 -16.82
N ASN A 294 0.66 7.12 -18.02
CA ASN A 294 1.10 5.82 -18.57
C ASN A 294 0.62 4.65 -17.69
N LEU A 295 -0.69 4.53 -17.51
CA LEU A 295 -1.31 3.54 -16.64
C LEU A 295 -1.92 2.39 -17.44
N THR A 296 -1.71 1.14 -17.02
CA THR A 296 -2.47 -0.01 -17.53
C THR A 296 -3.29 -0.62 -16.40
N LEU A 297 -4.61 -0.70 -16.61
CA LEU A 297 -5.55 -1.35 -15.70
C LEU A 297 -6.02 -2.67 -16.31
N ILE A 298 -5.95 -3.76 -15.54
CA ILE A 298 -6.37 -5.09 -15.94
C ILE A 298 -7.43 -5.56 -14.95
N GLY A 299 -8.68 -5.58 -15.38
CA GLY A 299 -9.79 -6.06 -14.59
C GLY A 299 -9.82 -7.59 -14.47
N ASN A 300 -10.73 -8.07 -13.64
CA ASN A 300 -10.95 -9.48 -13.42
C ASN A 300 -12.46 -9.76 -13.36
N SER A 301 -12.91 -10.77 -14.13
CA SER A 301 -14.33 -11.05 -14.29
C SER A 301 -14.99 -11.69 -13.06
N ASN A 302 -14.20 -12.15 -12.10
CA ASN A 302 -14.68 -12.80 -10.88
C ASN A 302 -14.74 -11.84 -9.68
N THR A 303 -14.11 -10.66 -9.79
CA THR A 303 -14.10 -9.65 -8.75
C THR A 303 -15.53 -9.19 -8.46
N GLU A 304 -15.98 -9.23 -7.21
CA GLU A 304 -17.37 -8.89 -6.87
C GLU A 304 -17.65 -7.41 -7.13
N ASN A 305 -16.82 -6.53 -6.59
CA ASN A 305 -16.98 -5.07 -6.67
C ASN A 305 -16.06 -4.40 -7.69
N GLY A 306 -15.20 -5.16 -8.39
CA GLY A 306 -14.10 -4.61 -9.19
C GLY A 306 -14.45 -3.44 -10.13
N GLU A 307 -13.91 -2.25 -9.86
CA GLU A 307 -14.10 -1.02 -10.65
C GLU A 307 -12.80 -0.49 -11.29
N TYR A 308 -12.93 0.38 -12.30
CA TYR A 308 -11.76 0.98 -12.94
C TYR A 308 -11.11 2.02 -12.03
N ALA A 309 -11.92 2.90 -11.45
CA ALA A 309 -11.46 3.98 -10.60
C ALA A 309 -12.62 4.64 -9.85
N ASP A 310 -12.44 4.86 -8.55
CA ASP A 310 -13.29 5.74 -7.75
C ASP A 310 -12.56 7.06 -7.46
N TYR A 311 -13.25 8.18 -7.64
CA TYR A 311 -12.79 9.52 -7.30
C TYR A 311 -13.74 10.13 -6.29
N ARG A 312 -13.27 10.30 -5.05
CA ARG A 312 -14.08 10.74 -3.90
C ARG A 312 -13.48 11.97 -3.22
N ASP A 313 -14.17 12.46 -2.19
CA ASP A 313 -13.67 13.46 -1.24
C ASP A 313 -12.98 14.70 -1.80
N GLY A 314 -13.46 15.17 -2.95
CA GLY A 314 -12.89 16.33 -3.62
C GLY A 314 -11.55 16.04 -4.32
N ALA A 315 -11.41 14.85 -4.88
CA ALA A 315 -10.31 14.45 -5.74
C ALA A 315 -9.93 15.55 -6.75
N MET A 316 -8.62 15.73 -6.93
CA MET A 316 -8.06 16.72 -7.86
C MET A 316 -6.70 16.28 -8.38
N GLY A 317 -6.47 16.47 -9.67
CA GLY A 317 -5.31 15.97 -10.38
C GLY A 317 -5.61 15.59 -11.82
N VAL A 318 -4.73 14.79 -12.41
CA VAL A 318 -4.90 14.30 -13.77
C VAL A 318 -4.54 12.83 -13.89
N THR A 319 -5.43 12.06 -14.51
CA THR A 319 -5.20 10.68 -14.91
C THR A 319 -5.16 10.58 -16.42
N LYS A 320 -3.99 10.24 -16.98
CA LYS A 320 -3.75 10.30 -18.42
C LYS A 320 -2.95 9.16 -19.04
N ASN A 321 -3.17 8.96 -20.33
CA ASN A 321 -2.63 7.83 -21.09
C ASN A 321 -2.89 6.51 -20.36
N VAL A 322 -4.16 6.14 -20.29
CA VAL A 322 -4.64 4.93 -19.62
C VAL A 322 -5.01 3.88 -20.68
N LEU A 323 -4.59 2.63 -20.46
CA LEU A 323 -5.15 1.47 -21.14
C LEU A 323 -5.86 0.61 -20.11
N ALA A 324 -7.18 0.46 -20.21
CA ALA A 324 -7.94 -0.41 -19.34
C ALA A 324 -8.58 -1.57 -20.12
N ARG A 325 -8.51 -2.78 -19.57
CA ARG A 325 -9.01 -3.99 -20.24
C ARG A 325 -9.49 -5.05 -19.27
N ASN A 326 -10.31 -5.98 -19.75
CA ASN A 326 -10.80 -7.15 -19.02
C ASN A 326 -11.64 -6.85 -17.76
N PHE A 327 -12.24 -5.66 -17.68
CA PHE A 327 -13.19 -5.31 -16.63
C PHE A 327 -14.57 -5.88 -16.93
N LYS A 328 -15.39 -6.01 -15.88
CA LYS A 328 -16.79 -6.46 -16.01
C LYS A 328 -17.63 -5.34 -16.64
N THR A 329 -18.81 -5.68 -17.12
CA THR A 329 -19.67 -4.72 -17.84
C THR A 329 -20.23 -3.64 -16.93
N GLU A 330 -20.39 -3.94 -15.64
CA GLU A 330 -20.89 -3.04 -14.61
C GLU A 330 -19.84 -2.13 -14.00
N SER A 331 -18.54 -2.40 -14.23
CA SER A 331 -17.44 -1.58 -13.70
C SER A 331 -17.46 -0.19 -14.33
N ASP A 332 -17.22 0.84 -13.52
CA ASP A 332 -17.18 2.24 -13.92
C ASP A 332 -15.90 2.96 -13.47
N VAL A 333 -15.76 4.17 -14.01
CA VAL A 333 -14.93 5.26 -13.51
C VAL A 333 -15.91 6.27 -12.95
N GLU A 334 -15.90 6.46 -11.64
CA GLU A 334 -16.93 7.26 -10.96
C GLU A 334 -16.41 8.58 -10.39
N LEU A 335 -17.29 9.59 -10.42
CA LEU A 335 -17.18 10.77 -9.56
C LEU A 335 -18.23 10.57 -8.47
N ASP A 336 -17.79 10.26 -7.26
CA ASP A 336 -18.67 9.69 -6.24
C ASP A 336 -19.68 10.71 -5.67
N ASN A 337 -19.33 12.00 -5.73
CA ASN A 337 -20.23 13.05 -5.25
C ASN A 337 -20.11 14.38 -5.99
N ASN A 338 -21.03 15.30 -5.66
CA ASN A 338 -21.09 16.64 -6.24
C ASN A 338 -19.84 17.49 -5.97
N GLY A 339 -19.10 17.22 -4.89
CA GLY A 339 -17.82 17.89 -4.61
C GLY A 339 -16.76 17.55 -5.66
N VAL A 340 -16.63 16.26 -5.98
CA VAL A 340 -15.73 15.78 -7.03
C VAL A 340 -16.18 16.25 -8.41
N ALA A 341 -17.48 16.16 -8.70
CA ALA A 341 -18.05 16.70 -9.93
C ALA A 341 -17.78 18.20 -10.11
N GLN A 342 -17.80 18.98 -9.02
CA GLN A 342 -17.45 20.40 -9.05
C GLN A 342 -15.97 20.61 -9.37
N ASN A 343 -15.06 19.82 -8.79
CA ASN A 343 -13.63 19.88 -9.13
C ASN A 343 -13.37 19.55 -10.60
N PHE A 344 -14.10 18.60 -11.19
CA PHE A 344 -14.04 18.34 -12.62
C PHE A 344 -14.52 19.54 -13.45
N ILE A 345 -15.66 20.17 -13.08
CA ILE A 345 -16.17 21.37 -13.75
C ILE A 345 -15.17 22.55 -13.67
N ASP A 346 -14.50 22.70 -12.53
CA ASP A 346 -13.53 23.76 -12.28
C ASP A 346 -12.16 23.48 -12.94
N GLY A 347 -11.98 22.30 -13.54
CA GLY A 347 -10.73 21.89 -14.18
C GLY A 347 -9.61 21.51 -13.21
N LYS A 348 -9.95 21.25 -11.94
CA LYS A 348 -9.02 20.71 -10.93
C LYS A 348 -8.83 19.20 -11.07
N LEU A 349 -9.85 18.50 -11.54
CA LEU A 349 -9.79 17.07 -11.89
C LEU A 349 -9.94 16.93 -13.41
N SER A 350 -9.09 16.11 -14.04
CA SER A 350 -9.10 15.93 -15.49
C SER A 350 -8.66 14.54 -15.95
N PHE A 351 -9.15 14.16 -17.12
CA PHE A 351 -8.90 12.87 -17.76
C PHE A 351 -8.37 13.10 -19.18
N GLU A 352 -7.34 12.36 -19.59
CA GLU A 352 -6.79 12.49 -20.94
C GLU A 352 -6.38 11.14 -21.53
N ASN A 353 -6.79 10.84 -22.76
CA ASN A 353 -6.35 9.64 -23.49
C ASN A 353 -6.57 8.32 -22.71
N TRP A 354 -7.84 8.05 -22.39
CA TRP A 354 -8.28 6.76 -21.87
C TRP A 354 -8.63 5.83 -23.03
N VAL A 355 -8.04 4.64 -23.03
CA VAL A 355 -8.26 3.61 -24.04
C VAL A 355 -8.86 2.39 -23.34
N THR A 356 -10.03 1.94 -23.78
CA THR A 356 -10.69 0.76 -23.22
C THR A 356 -10.88 -0.33 -24.27
N ASP A 357 -10.87 -1.60 -23.86
CA ASP A 357 -11.11 -2.73 -24.77
C ASP A 357 -12.59 -2.91 -25.14
N VAL A 358 -13.49 -2.43 -24.28
CA VAL A 358 -14.94 -2.37 -24.51
C VAL A 358 -15.40 -0.92 -24.41
N ASP A 359 -16.17 -0.46 -25.41
CA ASP A 359 -16.72 0.89 -25.44
C ASP A 359 -18.22 0.84 -25.78
N PRO A 360 -19.11 0.84 -24.78
CA PRO A 360 -20.54 0.96 -25.01
C PRO A 360 -21.01 2.42 -25.21
N ALA A 361 -20.12 3.34 -25.63
CA ALA A 361 -20.29 4.81 -25.77
C ALA A 361 -19.89 5.61 -24.52
N ASN A 362 -18.68 5.38 -24.02
CA ASN A 362 -18.11 6.00 -22.80
C ASN A 362 -18.92 5.75 -21.51
N ALA A 363 -19.84 4.77 -21.53
CA ALA A 363 -20.79 4.54 -20.44
C ALA A 363 -20.14 4.15 -19.10
N ILE A 364 -18.84 3.85 -19.11
CA ILE A 364 -18.08 3.62 -17.88
C ILE A 364 -17.86 4.90 -17.09
N PHE A 365 -17.93 6.10 -17.67
CA PHE A 365 -17.72 7.35 -16.93
C PHE A 365 -19.04 7.81 -16.30
N VAL A 366 -19.16 7.71 -14.97
CA VAL A 366 -20.42 7.91 -14.24
C VAL A 366 -20.27 9.01 -13.18
N GLU A 367 -21.22 9.94 -13.15
CA GLU A 367 -21.39 10.88 -12.03
C GLU A 367 -22.40 10.29 -11.05
N LYS A 368 -22.01 10.11 -9.79
CA LYS A 368 -22.90 9.77 -8.68
C LYS A 368 -23.24 11.01 -7.85
N THR A 369 -24.17 10.84 -6.92
CA THR A 369 -24.69 11.92 -6.07
C THR A 369 -25.12 11.38 -4.73
N GLY A 370 -24.99 12.19 -3.68
CA GLY A 370 -25.57 11.87 -2.37
C GLY A 370 -27.10 11.75 -2.39
N GLU A 371 -27.65 11.16 -1.33
CA GLU A 371 -29.09 10.95 -1.20
C GLU A 371 -29.87 12.28 -1.28
N GLY A 372 -30.79 12.37 -2.25
CA GLY A 372 -31.65 13.55 -2.44
C GLY A 372 -30.99 14.71 -3.19
N GLU A 373 -29.75 14.55 -3.67
CA GLU A 373 -29.09 15.52 -4.53
C GLU A 373 -29.37 15.25 -6.01
N ASN A 374 -29.19 16.30 -6.83
CA ASN A 374 -29.22 16.15 -8.29
C ASN A 374 -27.80 16.26 -8.83
N LYS A 375 -27.54 15.58 -9.95
CA LYS A 375 -26.32 15.74 -10.74
C LYS A 375 -26.13 17.19 -11.14
N ILE A 376 -24.87 17.65 -11.15
CA ILE A 376 -24.51 19.02 -11.51
C ILE A 376 -23.88 19.09 -12.91
N ILE A 377 -23.41 17.96 -13.46
CA ILE A 377 -22.94 17.86 -14.84
C ILE A 377 -24.13 17.46 -15.75
N VAL A 378 -24.85 18.45 -16.28
CA VAL A 378 -26.19 18.20 -16.88
C VAL A 378 -26.31 18.30 -18.39
N ASN A 379 -25.42 19.02 -19.11
CA ASN A 379 -25.47 19.11 -20.59
C ASN A 379 -24.20 19.76 -21.19
N PRO A 380 -23.35 19.02 -21.93
CA PRO A 380 -23.33 17.55 -21.93
C PRO A 380 -23.12 17.01 -20.51
N ASP A 381 -23.69 15.85 -20.19
CA ASP A 381 -23.44 15.15 -18.92
C ASP A 381 -22.01 14.57 -18.85
N PHE A 382 -21.62 13.98 -17.71
CA PHE A 382 -20.25 13.46 -17.56
C PHE A 382 -19.92 12.36 -18.57
N THR A 383 -20.85 11.41 -18.76
CA THR A 383 -20.73 10.31 -19.72
C THR A 383 -20.60 10.83 -21.16
N GLU A 384 -21.40 11.82 -21.55
CA GLU A 384 -21.33 12.45 -22.87
C GLU A 384 -20.03 13.22 -23.07
N ARG A 385 -19.54 13.93 -22.04
CA ARG A 385 -18.26 14.65 -22.07
C ARG A 385 -17.08 13.69 -22.26
N ALA A 386 -17.19 12.46 -21.77
CA ALA A 386 -16.11 11.48 -21.83
C ALA A 386 -15.63 11.16 -23.25
N ALA A 387 -16.48 11.34 -24.26
CA ALA A 387 -16.08 11.28 -25.67
C ALA A 387 -14.89 12.18 -26.05
N ALA A 388 -14.57 13.20 -25.23
CA ALA A 388 -13.42 14.07 -25.44
C ALA A 388 -12.08 13.47 -24.97
N TRP A 389 -12.09 12.47 -24.07
CA TRP A 389 -10.87 11.86 -23.52
C TRP A 389 -10.81 10.34 -23.64
N SER A 390 -11.92 9.65 -23.90
CA SER A 390 -11.95 8.18 -24.05
C SER A 390 -12.12 7.70 -25.49
N SER A 391 -11.58 6.51 -25.77
CA SER A 391 -11.71 5.81 -27.05
C SER A 391 -11.59 4.30 -26.87
N THR A 392 -12.10 3.51 -27.81
CA THR A 392 -11.85 2.07 -27.85
C THR A 392 -10.49 1.75 -28.47
N GLY A 393 -9.75 0.80 -27.91
CA GLY A 393 -8.49 0.33 -28.47
C GLY A 393 -7.80 -0.72 -27.61
N ASN A 394 -6.59 -1.08 -28.01
CA ASN A 394 -5.77 -2.08 -27.31
C ASN A 394 -4.30 -1.65 -27.17
N SER A 395 -4.04 -0.36 -27.29
CA SER A 395 -2.70 0.21 -27.26
C SER A 395 -2.70 1.52 -26.50
N GLY A 396 -1.62 1.81 -25.79
CA GLY A 396 -1.52 2.94 -24.86
C GLY A 396 -1.12 2.42 -23.48
N GLY A 397 -1.24 3.27 -22.48
CA GLY A 397 -0.97 2.88 -21.09
C GLY A 397 0.51 2.67 -20.77
N ALA A 398 0.76 1.73 -19.87
CA ALA A 398 2.09 1.43 -19.35
C ALA A 398 2.99 0.71 -20.36
N THR A 399 4.29 0.99 -20.29
CA THR A 399 5.35 0.23 -20.96
C THR A 399 5.56 -1.11 -20.25
N MET A 400 4.81 -2.13 -20.68
CA MET A 400 4.76 -3.45 -20.03
C MET A 400 6.13 -4.15 -19.89
N SER A 401 7.11 -3.86 -20.75
CA SER A 401 8.46 -4.45 -20.66
C SER A 401 9.23 -4.01 -19.41
N ALA A 402 8.84 -2.91 -18.75
CA ALA A 402 9.44 -2.47 -17.48
C ALA A 402 9.14 -3.43 -16.31
N PHE A 403 8.12 -4.29 -16.46
CA PHE A 403 7.63 -5.20 -15.43
C PHE A 403 8.05 -6.66 -15.64
N SER A 404 8.92 -6.96 -16.61
CA SER A 404 9.30 -8.35 -16.92
C SER A 404 10.06 -9.09 -15.80
N TRP A 405 10.54 -8.37 -14.79
CA TRP A 405 11.26 -8.91 -13.64
C TRP A 405 10.33 -9.39 -12.50
N THR A 406 9.05 -9.01 -12.56
CA THR A 406 8.08 -9.16 -11.48
C THR A 406 7.64 -10.61 -11.29
N TYR A 407 7.29 -10.96 -10.06
CA TYR A 407 6.58 -12.18 -9.74
C TYR A 407 5.27 -12.27 -10.54
N ALA A 408 4.52 -11.17 -10.63
CA ALA A 408 3.30 -11.09 -11.42
C ALA A 408 3.51 -11.51 -12.89
N ALA A 409 4.55 -10.99 -13.56
CA ALA A 409 4.90 -11.39 -14.92
C ALA A 409 5.26 -12.88 -15.02
N SER A 410 6.00 -13.42 -14.03
CA SER A 410 6.36 -14.85 -13.99
C SER A 410 5.16 -15.79 -13.83
N ARG A 411 4.06 -15.28 -13.27
CA ARG A 411 2.78 -15.99 -13.09
C ARG A 411 1.79 -15.75 -14.23
N GLY A 412 2.11 -14.90 -15.19
CA GLY A 412 1.23 -14.62 -16.34
C GLY A 412 0.07 -13.67 -16.01
N ALA A 413 0.23 -12.81 -15.00
CA ALA A 413 -0.79 -11.83 -14.60
C ALA A 413 -0.87 -10.62 -15.54
N LEU A 414 0.14 -10.39 -16.38
CA LEU A 414 0.30 -9.19 -17.20
C LEU A 414 -0.06 -9.39 -18.68
#